data_AF-A0AAV2R543-F1
#
_entry.id   AF-A0AAV2R543-F1
#
_cell.length_a   1.000
_cell.length_b   1.000
_cell.length_c   1.000
_cell.angle_alpha   90.00
_cell.angle_beta   90.00
_cell.angle_gamma   90.00
#
_symmetry.space_group_name_H-M   'P 1'
#
loop_
_entity.id
_entity.type
_entity.pdbx_description
1 polymer ?
#
loop_
_entity_poly.entity_id
_entity_poly.type
_entity_poly.pdbx_seq_one_letter_code
_entity_poly.pdbx_strand_id
1 'polypeptide(L)'
;KVMSYLGRRNITCKVDTLSGVIARLNHTDAVIDILKMDIEGSELDVLLDVAKNNPDIFKNINQILMEIHTIEDYYWHTGNSRNTTVADYWQVVQLLKCHGYRLLHSNHIRGWLGKFNFELNGKTRSCCYETTWIKV
;
A
#
# COMPACT_ATOMS: atom_id res chain seq x y z
N LYS A 1 5.73 12.70 11.03
CA LYS A 1 6.56 12.77 9.80
C LYS A 1 5.85 13.71 8.84
N VAL A 2 6.50 14.76 8.34
CA VAL A 2 5.89 15.78 7.45
C VAL A 2 5.96 15.27 6.01
N MET A 3 4.85 15.27 5.29
CA MET A 3 4.83 15.12 3.83
C MET A 3 4.30 16.42 3.21
N SER A 4 4.99 16.94 2.21
CA SER A 4 4.60 18.15 1.47
C SER A 4 4.64 17.89 -0.02
N TYR A 5 3.54 18.14 -0.74
CA TYR A 5 3.53 18.26 -2.20
C TYR A 5 2.91 19.58 -2.65
N LEU A 6 3.68 20.27 -3.50
CA LEU A 6 3.36 21.26 -4.54
C LEU A 6 2.28 22.34 -4.24
N GLY A 7 2.73 23.60 -4.11
CA GLY A 7 1.89 24.81 -3.99
C GLY A 7 1.71 25.27 -2.53
N ARG A 8 2.80 25.73 -1.91
CA ARG A 8 3.00 25.80 -0.44
C ARG A 8 1.98 26.66 0.33
N ARG A 9 0.81 26.08 0.66
CA ARG A 9 0.31 26.15 2.03
C ARG A 9 1.02 25.03 2.82
N ASN A 10 1.60 25.37 3.97
CA ASN A 10 2.09 24.35 4.90
C ASN A 10 0.88 23.64 5.50
N ILE A 11 0.40 22.61 4.82
CA ILE A 11 -0.68 21.76 5.32
C ILE A 11 -0.03 20.71 6.22
N THR A 12 -0.27 20.82 7.52
CA THR A 12 0.13 19.79 8.48
C THR A 12 -1.00 18.79 8.61
N CYS A 13 -0.82 17.59 8.05
CA CYS A 13 -1.75 16.48 8.25
C CYS A 13 -1.34 15.64 9.45
N LYS A 14 -2.32 15.27 10.29
CA LYS A 14 -2.10 14.25 11.33
C LYS A 14 -2.01 12.88 10.66
N VAL A 15 -0.90 12.19 10.89
CA VAL A 15 -0.69 10.80 10.45
C VAL A 15 -1.14 9.86 11.56
N ASP A 16 -1.73 8.73 11.20
CA ASP A 16 -2.20 7.71 12.14
C ASP A 16 -1.94 6.30 11.61
N THR A 17 -1.99 5.31 12.50
CA THR A 17 -1.95 3.88 12.17
C THR A 17 -3.30 3.42 11.63
N LEU A 18 -3.32 2.31 10.88
CA LEU A 18 -4.58 1.70 10.45
C LEU A 18 -5.45 1.32 11.66
N SER A 19 -4.85 0.74 12.70
CA SER A 19 -5.51 0.45 13.97
C SER A 19 -6.21 1.68 14.58
N GLY A 20 -5.51 2.82 14.60
CA GLY A 20 -6.05 4.08 15.11
C GLY A 20 -7.18 4.63 14.25
N VAL A 21 -7.10 4.47 12.91
CA VAL A 21 -8.17 4.84 11.99
C VAL A 21 -9.41 3.97 12.21
N ILE A 22 -9.25 2.64 12.28
CA ILE A 22 -10.33 1.69 12.55
C ILE A 22 -11.02 2.02 13.88
N ALA A 23 -10.24 2.24 14.94
CA ALA A 23 -10.77 2.59 16.26
C ALA A 23 -11.52 3.93 16.24
N ARG A 24 -10.96 4.96 15.59
CA ARG A 24 -11.60 6.28 15.47
C ARG A 24 -12.93 6.22 14.72
N LEU A 25 -13.06 5.29 13.77
CA LEU A 25 -14.30 5.07 13.02
C LEU A 25 -15.27 4.10 13.72
N ASN A 26 -14.97 3.65 14.94
CA ASN A 26 -15.74 2.65 15.69
C ASN A 26 -15.91 1.32 14.95
N HIS A 27 -14.88 0.89 14.21
CA HIS A 27 -14.87 -0.35 13.43
C HIS A 27 -14.00 -1.45 14.07
N THR A 28 -13.58 -1.31 15.32
CA THR A 28 -12.68 -2.27 15.99
C THR A 28 -13.21 -3.71 15.96
N ASP A 29 -14.51 -3.87 16.21
CA ASP A 29 -15.19 -5.18 16.24
C ASP A 29 -16.00 -5.45 14.96
N ALA A 30 -15.92 -4.56 13.97
CA ALA A 30 -16.67 -4.67 12.73
C ALA A 30 -15.93 -5.57 11.73
N VAL A 31 -16.71 -6.34 10.97
CA VAL A 31 -16.20 -6.98 9.75
C VAL A 31 -16.05 -5.91 8.68
N ILE A 32 -14.84 -5.79 8.15
CA ILE A 32 -14.50 -4.90 7.05
C ILE A 32 -14.53 -5.75 5.77
N ASP A 33 -15.58 -5.61 4.98
CA ASP A 33 -15.69 -6.36 3.72
C ASP A 33 -14.56 -6.02 2.75
N ILE A 34 -14.20 -4.74 2.67
CA ILE A 34 -13.17 -4.22 1.77
C ILE A 34 -12.34 -3.17 2.48
N LEU A 35 -11.02 -3.40 2.57
CA LEU A 35 -10.02 -2.39 2.86
C LEU A 35 -9.35 -1.97 1.55
N LYS A 36 -9.67 -0.78 1.02
CA LYS A 36 -8.92 -0.17 -0.08
C LYS A 36 -7.83 0.74 0.47
N MET A 37 -6.61 0.60 -0.05
CA MET A 37 -5.44 1.39 0.32
C MET A 37 -4.78 1.94 -0.94
N ASP A 38 -4.55 3.24 -0.91
CA ASP A 38 -3.83 4.04 -1.90
C ASP A 38 -3.38 5.28 -1.12
N ILE A 39 -2.14 5.24 -0.62
CA ILE A 39 -1.60 6.20 0.35
C ILE A 39 -0.21 6.67 -0.05
N GLU A 40 0.07 6.65 -1.36
CA GLU A 40 1.25 7.25 -1.99
C GLU A 40 2.56 6.70 -1.38
N GLY A 41 2.66 5.37 -1.33
CA GLY A 41 3.91 4.64 -1.07
C GLY A 41 4.15 4.17 0.35
N SER A 42 3.17 4.29 1.26
CA SER A 42 3.28 3.73 2.61
C SER A 42 2.48 2.43 2.80
N GLU A 43 1.98 1.82 1.72
CA GLU A 43 1.07 0.65 1.79
C GLU A 43 1.74 -0.54 2.47
N LEU A 44 2.98 -0.86 2.09
CA LEU A 44 3.73 -1.97 2.68
C LEU A 44 4.04 -1.71 4.15
N ASP A 45 4.39 -0.47 4.51
CA ASP A 45 4.67 -0.10 5.91
C ASP A 45 3.44 -0.30 6.79
N VAL A 46 2.25 0.07 6.30
CA VAL A 46 1.00 -0.11 7.04
C VAL A 46 0.73 -1.57 7.32
N LEU A 47 0.91 -2.46 6.34
CA LEU A 47 0.68 -3.89 6.55
C LEU A 47 1.69 -4.51 7.52
N LEU A 48 2.96 -4.08 7.44
CA LEU A 48 4.00 -4.53 8.38
C LEU A 48 3.75 -4.01 9.81
N ASP A 49 3.28 -2.77 9.96
CA ASP A 49 2.89 -2.19 11.23
C ASP A 49 1.73 -2.96 11.87
N VAL A 50 0.68 -3.25 11.08
CA VAL A 50 -0.47 -4.06 11.53
C VAL A 50 0.00 -5.44 11.97
N ALA A 51 0.81 -6.12 11.17
CA ALA A 51 1.35 -7.45 11.52
C ALA A 51 2.12 -7.46 12.84
N LYS A 52 2.87 -6.39 13.11
CA LYS A 52 3.71 -6.28 14.30
C LYS A 52 2.91 -5.89 15.54
N ASN A 53 2.00 -4.93 15.40
CA ASN A 53 1.40 -4.23 16.54
C ASN A 53 -0.06 -4.63 16.78
N ASN A 54 -0.80 -5.07 15.76
CA ASN A 54 -2.19 -5.48 15.90
C ASN A 54 -2.63 -6.48 14.79
N PRO A 55 -2.07 -7.70 14.78
CA PRO A 55 -2.32 -8.66 13.70
C PRO A 55 -3.77 -9.15 13.63
N ASP A 56 -4.53 -9.01 14.71
CA ASP A 56 -5.95 -9.40 14.76
C ASP A 56 -6.83 -8.60 13.81
N ILE A 57 -6.39 -7.42 13.36
CA ILE A 57 -7.08 -6.66 12.30
C ILE A 57 -7.26 -7.49 11.04
N PHE A 58 -6.29 -8.35 10.68
CA PHE A 58 -6.41 -9.22 9.51
C PHE A 58 -7.52 -10.27 9.66
N LYS A 59 -7.97 -10.56 10.88
CA LYS A 59 -9.08 -11.49 11.12
C LYS A 59 -10.42 -10.91 10.68
N ASN A 60 -10.56 -9.59 10.75
CA ASN A 60 -11.83 -8.90 10.51
C ASN A 60 -11.95 -8.32 9.10
N ILE A 61 -10.91 -8.42 8.26
CA ILE A 61 -10.95 -7.94 6.88
C ILE A 61 -11.20 -9.11 5.91
N ASN A 62 -12.16 -8.98 5.01
CA ASN A 62 -12.45 -10.01 3.99
C ASN A 62 -11.62 -9.80 2.72
N GLN A 63 -11.42 -8.55 2.30
CA GLN A 63 -10.67 -8.21 1.10
C GLN A 63 -9.76 -7.01 1.31
N ILE A 64 -8.55 -7.08 0.74
CA ILE A 64 -7.58 -5.99 0.77
C ILE A 64 -7.25 -5.62 -0.68
N LEU A 65 -7.58 -4.38 -1.05
CA LEU A 65 -7.28 -3.81 -2.36
C LEU A 65 -6.18 -2.78 -2.16
N MET A 66 -5.05 -2.93 -2.83
CA MET A 66 -3.92 -2.00 -2.69
C MET A 66 -3.46 -1.49 -4.03
N GLU A 67 -3.16 -0.20 -4.07
CA GLU A 67 -2.28 0.38 -5.08
C GLU A 67 -0.86 0.46 -4.50
N ILE A 68 0.02 -0.40 -5.00
CA ILE A 68 1.38 -0.49 -4.49
C ILE A 68 2.27 0.40 -5.35
N HIS A 69 2.70 1.51 -4.76
CA HIS A 69 3.64 2.44 -5.37
C HIS A 69 5.06 1.87 -5.31
N THR A 70 5.75 1.90 -6.44
CA THR A 70 7.11 1.39 -6.60
C THR A 70 8.16 2.45 -6.26
N ILE A 71 9.44 2.06 -6.27
CA ILE A 71 10.55 3.01 -6.08
C ILE A 71 10.51 4.09 -7.16
N GLU A 72 10.13 3.69 -8.37
CA GLU A 72 10.20 4.54 -9.54
C GLU A 72 9.13 5.64 -9.50
N ASP A 73 7.97 5.36 -8.89
CA ASP A 73 6.99 6.37 -8.53
C ASP A 73 7.57 7.40 -7.54
N TYR A 74 8.15 6.90 -6.44
CA TYR A 74 8.75 7.75 -5.43
C TYR A 74 9.89 8.61 -5.98
N TYR A 75 10.72 8.04 -6.87
CA TYR A 75 11.78 8.76 -7.56
C TYR A 75 11.23 9.87 -8.46
N TRP A 76 10.18 9.59 -9.23
CA TRP A 76 9.55 10.57 -10.10
C TRP A 76 9.04 11.79 -9.30
N HIS A 77 8.44 11.55 -8.14
CA HIS A 77 7.84 12.61 -7.33
C HIS A 77 8.85 13.37 -6.45
N THR A 78 9.91 12.73 -5.98
CA THR A 78 10.84 13.32 -5.00
C THR A 78 12.24 13.60 -5.52
N GLY A 79 12.63 13.01 -6.65
CA GLY A 79 14.02 12.94 -7.11
C GLY A 79 14.94 12.07 -6.25
N ASN A 80 14.40 11.43 -5.20
CA ASN A 80 15.13 10.55 -4.29
C ASN A 80 14.68 9.10 -4.52
N SER A 81 15.60 8.14 -4.40
CA SER A 81 15.24 6.73 -4.42
C SER A 81 14.87 6.27 -3.01
N ARG A 82 13.73 5.59 -2.87
CA ARG A 82 13.40 4.83 -1.66
C ARG A 82 13.98 3.42 -1.81
N ASN A 83 14.55 2.86 -0.75
CA ASN A 83 14.98 1.47 -0.73
C ASN A 83 13.78 0.52 -0.50
N THR A 84 12.78 0.51 -1.38
CA THR A 84 11.73 -0.51 -1.35
C THR A 84 12.12 -1.66 -2.26
N THR A 85 12.66 -2.72 -1.69
CA THR A 85 13.19 -3.85 -2.46
C THR A 85 12.11 -4.87 -2.80
N VAL A 86 12.41 -5.76 -3.77
CA VAL A 86 11.59 -6.95 -4.04
C VAL A 86 11.40 -7.80 -2.77
N ALA A 87 12.37 -7.79 -1.86
CA ALA A 87 12.28 -8.51 -0.60
C ALA A 87 11.21 -7.93 0.33
N ASP A 88 11.05 -6.61 0.37
CA ASP A 88 10.01 -5.95 1.19
C ASP A 88 8.61 -6.30 0.69
N TYR A 89 8.44 -6.32 -0.64
CA TYR A 89 7.19 -6.80 -1.24
C TYR A 89 6.94 -8.28 -0.92
N TRP A 90 7.98 -9.13 -1.02
CA TRP A 90 7.84 -10.55 -0.72
C TRP A 90 7.46 -10.82 0.73
N GLN A 91 7.98 -10.04 1.69
CA GLN A 91 7.58 -10.14 3.10
C GLN A 91 6.07 -9.91 3.27
N VAL A 92 5.52 -8.89 2.61
CA VAL A 92 4.09 -8.59 2.63
C VAL A 92 3.26 -9.70 1.97
N VAL A 93 3.73 -10.25 0.84
CA VAL A 93 3.07 -11.41 0.19
C VAL A 93 3.00 -12.61 1.14
N GLN A 94 4.09 -12.93 1.83
CA GLN A 94 4.13 -14.04 2.79
C GLN A 94 3.23 -13.75 3.99
N LEU A 95 3.29 -12.54 4.53
CA LEU A 95 2.44 -12.08 5.61
C LEU A 95 0.96 -12.28 5.30
N LEU A 96 0.49 -11.80 4.14
CA LEU A 96 -0.91 -11.91 3.74
C LEU A 96 -1.32 -13.38 3.57
N LYS A 97 -0.46 -14.20 2.95
CA LYS A 97 -0.71 -15.66 2.86
C LYS A 97 -0.82 -16.33 4.21
N CYS A 98 0.03 -15.99 5.17
CA CYS A 98 -0.04 -16.51 6.55
C CYS A 98 -1.35 -16.14 7.27
N HIS A 99 -1.98 -15.03 6.88
CA HIS A 99 -3.27 -14.60 7.43
C HIS A 99 -4.48 -15.10 6.61
N GLY A 100 -4.27 -16.09 5.73
CA GLY A 100 -5.35 -16.72 4.96
C GLY A 100 -5.78 -15.92 3.73
N TYR A 101 -4.96 -14.99 3.24
CA TYR A 101 -5.28 -14.26 2.00
C TYR A 101 -4.66 -14.93 0.78
N ARG A 102 -5.40 -14.89 -0.33
CA ARG A 102 -4.95 -15.28 -1.66
C ARG A 102 -5.00 -14.08 -2.58
N LEU A 103 -3.94 -13.89 -3.38
CA LEU A 103 -3.93 -12.91 -4.46
C LEU A 103 -4.92 -13.37 -5.54
N LEU A 104 -5.97 -12.57 -5.75
CA LEU A 104 -6.98 -12.80 -6.79
C LEU A 104 -6.59 -12.10 -8.09
N HIS A 105 -6.11 -10.85 -7.98
CA HIS A 105 -5.80 -10.02 -9.13
C HIS A 105 -4.54 -9.19 -8.86
N SER A 106 -3.71 -9.03 -9.88
CA SER A 106 -2.66 -8.03 -9.91
C SER A 106 -2.50 -7.50 -11.32
N ASN A 107 -2.41 -6.19 -11.45
CA ASN A 107 -2.19 -5.53 -12.74
C ASN A 107 -1.34 -4.28 -12.54
N HIS A 108 -0.57 -3.92 -13.55
CA HIS A 108 0.12 -2.64 -13.55
C HIS A 108 -0.88 -1.53 -13.87
N ILE A 109 -0.79 -0.43 -13.14
CA ILE A 109 -1.58 0.75 -13.45
C ILE A 109 -0.95 1.42 -14.67
N ARG A 110 -1.72 1.51 -15.75
CA ARG A 110 -1.39 2.41 -16.84
C ARG A 110 -1.92 3.76 -16.41
N GLY A 111 -1.12 4.56 -15.70
CA GLY A 111 -1.63 5.81 -15.16
C GLY A 111 -2.16 6.75 -16.25
N TRP A 112 -2.86 7.81 -15.84
CA TRP A 112 -3.58 8.70 -16.73
C TRP A 112 -2.66 9.18 -17.88
N LEU A 113 -2.93 8.75 -19.13
CA LEU A 113 -2.15 8.98 -20.36
C LEU A 113 -0.94 8.07 -20.65
N GLY A 114 -0.79 6.93 -19.97
CA GLY A 114 0.24 5.91 -20.32
C GLY A 114 1.68 6.31 -19.98
N LYS A 115 1.87 7.39 -19.22
CA LYS A 115 3.19 7.97 -18.90
C LYS A 115 3.93 7.34 -17.73
N PHE A 116 3.39 6.26 -17.17
CA PHE A 116 3.87 5.67 -15.92
C PHE A 116 4.58 4.33 -16.11
N ASN A 117 4.78 3.91 -17.36
CA ASN A 117 5.60 2.75 -17.67
C ASN A 117 7.03 3.20 -17.98
N PHE A 118 8.02 2.46 -17.46
CA PHE A 118 9.44 2.68 -17.72
C PHE A 118 10.13 1.34 -18.00
N GLU A 119 11.19 1.39 -18.80
CA GLU A 119 12.01 0.21 -19.08
C GLU A 119 13.22 0.17 -18.14
N LEU A 120 13.38 -0.94 -17.43
CA LEU A 120 14.56 -1.21 -16.63
C LEU A 120 15.00 -2.65 -16.86
N ASN A 121 16.25 -2.83 -17.29
CA ASN A 121 16.83 -4.14 -17.62
C ASN A 121 15.98 -4.95 -18.63
N GLY A 122 15.47 -4.29 -19.67
CA GLY A 122 14.65 -4.92 -20.71
C GLY A 122 13.26 -5.37 -20.26
N LYS A 123 12.81 -4.91 -19.09
CA LYS A 123 11.46 -5.17 -18.58
C LYS A 123 10.68 -3.87 -18.45
N THR A 124 9.47 -3.85 -18.99
CA THR A 124 8.50 -2.79 -18.69
C THR A 124 8.03 -2.93 -17.25
N ARG A 125 8.13 -1.83 -16.51
CA ARG A 125 7.69 -1.68 -15.14
C ARG A 125 6.72 -0.51 -15.05
N SER A 126 5.84 -0.51 -14.06
CA SER A 126 4.94 0.60 -13.80
C SER A 126 5.26 1.27 -12.47
N CYS A 127 4.93 2.56 -12.36
CA CYS A 127 5.02 3.31 -11.11
C CYS A 127 4.17 2.64 -10.02
N CYS A 128 3.06 2.02 -10.37
CA CYS A 128 2.10 1.45 -9.44
C CYS A 128 1.50 0.13 -9.93
N TYR A 129 1.14 -0.72 -8.97
CA TYR A 129 0.46 -1.98 -9.23
C TYR A 129 -0.80 -2.10 -8.37
N GLU A 130 -1.94 -2.34 -9.02
CA GLU A 130 -3.16 -2.74 -8.32
C GLU A 130 -3.04 -4.21 -7.91
N THR A 131 -3.41 -4.50 -6.67
CA THR A 131 -3.53 -5.86 -6.17
C THR A 131 -4.84 -6.04 -5.41
N THR A 132 -5.45 -7.21 -5.58
CA THR A 132 -6.65 -7.62 -4.85
C THR A 132 -6.37 -8.92 -4.13
N TRP A 133 -6.49 -8.89 -2.81
CA TRP A 133 -6.31 -10.03 -1.93
C TRP A 133 -7.64 -10.38 -1.29
N ILE A 134 -8.01 -11.66 -1.35
CA ILE A 134 -9.25 -12.16 -0.76
C ILE A 134 -8.92 -13.19 0.31
N LYS A 135 -9.64 -13.16 1.41
CA LYS A 135 -9.53 -14.16 2.46
C LYS A 135 -10.16 -15.48 2.01
N VAL A 136 -9.47 -16.59 2.26
CA VAL A 136 -9.86 -17.96 1.89
C VAL A 136 -9.89 -18.90 3.09
#